data_AF-A0A2D8YW21-F1
#
_entry.id   AF-A0A2D8YW21-F1
#
_cell.length_a   1.000
_cell.length_b   1.000
_cell.length_c   1.000
_cell.angle_alpha   90.00
_cell.angle_beta   90.00
_cell.angle_gamma   90.00
#
_symmetry.space_group_name_H-M   'P 1'
#
loop_
_entity.id
_entity.type
_entity.pdbx_description
1 polymer ?
#
loop_
_entity_poly.entity_id
_entity_poly.type
_entity_poly.pdbx_seq_one_letter_code
_entity_poly.pdbx_strand_id
1 'polypeptide(L)'
;PPLGYIPFMSLVTRARLVITDSGGLQEETTYLRIPCLTLRDNTERPVTIHEGTNRLIRPADLGTAIGAALAAPIDSDRPAPALWDGNTAARVAASLKNRMSA
;
A
#
# COMPACT_ATOMS: atom_id res chain seq x y z
N PRO A 1 -4.22 -12.64 20.62
CA PRO A 1 -3.48 -11.35 20.64
C PRO A 1 -3.28 -10.87 19.18
N PRO A 2 -2.99 -9.58 18.94
CA PRO A 2 -2.56 -9.11 17.63
C PRO A 2 -1.38 -9.91 17.10
N LEU A 3 -1.30 -10.08 15.77
CA LEU A 3 -0.20 -10.79 15.13
C LEU A 3 1.07 -9.93 15.13
N GLY A 4 2.23 -10.59 15.23
CA GLY A 4 3.50 -9.94 14.90
C GLY A 4 3.60 -9.62 13.41
N TYR A 5 4.57 -8.78 13.03
CA TYR A 5 4.70 -8.29 11.66
C TYR A 5 4.82 -9.40 10.60
N ILE A 6 5.76 -10.34 10.80
CA ILE A 6 5.98 -11.44 9.84
C ILE A 6 4.73 -12.31 9.62
N PRO A 7 4.07 -12.86 10.66
CA PRO A 7 2.84 -13.63 10.44
C PRO A 7 1.70 -12.79 9.86
N PHE A 8 1.59 -11.51 10.22
CA PHE A 8 0.61 -10.60 9.62
C PHE A 8 0.86 -10.41 8.11
N MET A 9 2.10 -10.13 7.70
CA MET A 9 2.44 -9.95 6.28
C MET A 9 2.31 -11.23 5.47
N SER A 10 2.45 -12.41 6.10
CA SER A 10 2.16 -13.70 5.46
C SER A 10 0.69 -13.80 5.02
N LEU A 11 -0.24 -13.20 5.77
CA LEU A 11 -1.65 -13.11 5.40
C LEU A 11 -1.86 -12.06 4.30
N VAL A 12 -1.29 -10.87 4.48
CA VAL A 12 -1.44 -9.75 3.52
C VAL A 12 -0.97 -10.17 2.13
N THR A 13 0.22 -10.75 2.01
CA THR A 13 0.81 -11.17 0.72
C THR A 13 0.02 -12.25 -0.01
N ARG A 14 -0.90 -12.95 0.67
CA ARG A 14 -1.80 -13.96 0.09
C ARG A 14 -3.22 -13.46 -0.09
N ALA A 15 -3.52 -12.23 0.34
CA ALA A 15 -4.83 -11.65 0.20
C ALA A 15 -5.12 -11.26 -1.25
N ARG A 16 -6.36 -11.50 -1.69
CA ARG A 16 -6.88 -10.97 -2.96
C ARG A 16 -7.29 -9.50 -2.87
N LEU A 17 -7.60 -9.05 -1.65
CA LEU A 17 -8.10 -7.72 -1.32
C LEU A 17 -7.81 -7.48 0.15
N VAL A 18 -7.37 -6.28 0.49
CA VAL A 18 -7.22 -5.81 1.88
C VAL A 18 -8.26 -4.72 2.15
N ILE A 19 -8.95 -4.82 3.28
CA ILE A 19 -9.82 -3.76 3.81
C ILE A 19 -9.18 -3.30 5.11
N THR A 20 -8.92 -2.00 5.25
CA THR A 20 -8.12 -1.48 6.38
C THR A 20 -8.45 -0.03 6.71
N ASP A 21 -8.04 0.44 7.88
CA ASP A 21 -7.92 1.86 8.24
C ASP A 21 -6.44 2.29 8.43
N SER A 22 -5.50 1.35 8.32
CA SER A 22 -4.08 1.55 8.54
C SER A 22 -3.43 2.35 7.41
N GLY A 23 -2.73 3.44 7.75
CA GLY A 23 -1.93 4.22 6.80
C GLY A 23 -0.77 3.42 6.19
N GLY A 24 -0.01 2.71 7.02
CA GLY A 24 1.15 1.93 6.57
C GLY A 24 0.74 0.80 5.62
N LEU A 25 -0.39 0.16 5.88
CA LEU A 25 -0.84 -0.94 5.02
C LEU A 25 -1.29 -0.45 3.63
N GLN A 26 -1.71 0.81 3.48
CA GLN A 26 -1.99 1.42 2.17
C GLN A 26 -0.72 1.47 1.31
N GLU A 27 0.41 1.80 1.92
CA GLU A 27 1.72 1.86 1.25
C GLU A 27 2.22 0.44 0.94
N GLU A 28 2.19 -0.46 1.92
CA GLU A 28 2.64 -1.84 1.74
C GLU A 28 1.84 -2.58 0.67
N THR A 29 0.52 -2.45 0.66
CA THR A 29 -0.34 -3.07 -0.37
C THR A 29 -0.13 -2.45 -1.74
N THR A 30 0.13 -1.14 -1.83
CA THR A 30 0.50 -0.49 -3.10
C THR A 30 1.83 -1.04 -3.64
N TYR A 31 2.86 -1.15 -2.79
CA TYR A 31 4.14 -1.74 -3.18
C TYR A 31 3.99 -3.21 -3.63
N LEU A 32 3.18 -3.98 -2.93
CA LEU A 32 2.91 -5.39 -3.22
C LEU A 32 1.89 -5.62 -4.35
N ARG A 33 1.33 -4.55 -4.93
CA ARG A 33 0.27 -4.61 -5.95
C ARG A 33 -0.99 -5.36 -5.50
N ILE A 34 -1.35 -5.25 -4.24
CA ILE A 34 -2.55 -5.86 -3.66
C ILE A 34 -3.65 -4.80 -3.61
N PRO A 35 -4.86 -5.05 -4.16
CA PRO A 35 -6.00 -4.15 -4.02
C PRO A 35 -6.29 -3.80 -2.57
N CYS A 36 -6.50 -2.51 -2.28
CA CYS A 36 -6.74 -2.03 -0.92
C CYS A 36 -7.96 -1.10 -0.87
N LEU A 37 -8.82 -1.33 0.12
CA LEU A 37 -9.98 -0.51 0.41
C LEU A 37 -9.81 0.10 1.80
N THR A 38 -9.58 1.40 1.86
CA THR A 38 -9.43 2.11 3.12
C THR A 38 -10.77 2.67 3.59
N LEU A 39 -11.22 2.25 4.78
CA LEU A 39 -12.45 2.73 5.41
C LEU A 39 -12.20 4.04 6.20
N ARG A 40 -11.82 5.10 5.49
CA ARG A 40 -11.59 6.46 6.04
C ARG A 40 -12.11 7.50 5.07
N ASP A 41 -12.48 8.68 5.58
CA ASP A 41 -12.89 9.81 4.73
C ASP A 41 -11.70 10.49 4.03
N ASN A 42 -10.50 10.34 4.59
CA ASN A 42 -9.26 10.90 4.05
C ASN A 42 -8.05 9.99 4.33
N THR A 43 -6.94 10.29 3.66
CA THR A 43 -5.66 9.64 3.91
C THR A 43 -4.50 10.62 3.77
N GLU A 44 -3.51 10.46 4.63
CA GLU A 44 -2.20 11.09 4.54
C GLU A 44 -1.29 10.44 3.48
N ARG A 45 -1.78 9.41 2.76
CA ARG A 45 -1.06 8.66 1.71
C ARG A 45 -1.72 8.83 0.34
N PRO A 46 -1.88 10.06 -0.20
CA PRO A 46 -2.61 10.30 -1.45
C PRO A 46 -2.02 9.55 -2.66
N VAL A 47 -0.70 9.33 -2.67
CA VAL A 47 -0.02 8.53 -3.72
C VAL A 47 -0.60 7.12 -3.85
N THR A 48 -1.06 6.51 -2.75
CA THR A 48 -1.66 5.17 -2.78
C THR A 48 -3.01 5.15 -3.48
N ILE A 49 -3.69 6.31 -3.58
CA ILE A 49 -4.96 6.49 -4.29
C ILE A 49 -4.73 6.81 -5.76
N HIS A 50 -3.81 7.75 -6.05
CA HIS A 50 -3.61 8.27 -7.40
C HIS A 50 -2.73 7.37 -8.27
N GLU A 51 -1.71 6.76 -7.67
CA GLU A 51 -0.73 5.92 -8.36
C GLU A 51 -0.79 4.46 -7.88
N GLY A 52 -1.29 4.24 -6.66
CA GLY A 52 -1.34 2.93 -6.01
C GLY A 52 -2.64 2.16 -6.11
N THR A 53 -2.73 1.09 -5.33
CA THR A 53 -3.83 0.11 -5.37
C THR A 53 -4.98 0.44 -4.42
N ASN A 54 -4.87 1.56 -3.69
CA ASN A 54 -5.78 1.91 -2.63
C ASN A 54 -6.96 2.77 -3.11
N ARG A 55 -8.09 2.65 -2.44
CA ARG A 55 -9.27 3.50 -2.62
C ARG A 55 -9.85 3.84 -1.26
N LEU A 56 -10.31 5.08 -1.07
CA LEU A 56 -11.10 5.47 0.10
C LEU A 56 -12.56 5.10 -0.13
N ILE A 57 -13.16 4.42 0.84
CA ILE A 57 -14.54 3.96 0.75
C ILE A 57 -15.30 4.27 2.03
N ARG A 58 -16.58 4.60 1.87
CA ARG A 58 -17.52 4.67 2.99
C ARG A 58 -18.06 3.28 3.30
N PRO A 59 -18.42 2.99 4.56
CA PRO A 59 -18.99 1.70 4.94
C PRO A 59 -20.21 1.28 4.10
N ALA A 60 -21.06 2.24 3.71
CA ALA A 60 -22.26 1.99 2.89
C ALA A 60 -21.94 1.43 1.48
N ASP A 61 -20.77 1.76 0.93
CA ASP A 61 -20.37 1.38 -0.43
C ASP A 61 -19.50 0.10 -0.45
N LEU A 62 -19.18 -0.45 0.72
CA LEU A 62 -18.18 -1.51 0.88
C LEU A 62 -18.54 -2.77 0.07
N GLY A 63 -19.80 -3.20 0.08
CA GLY A 63 -20.24 -4.39 -0.65
C GLY A 63 -19.99 -4.27 -2.16
N THR A 64 -20.42 -3.16 -2.76
CA THR A 64 -20.18 -2.86 -4.17
C THR A 64 -18.69 -2.73 -4.49
N ALA A 65 -17.93 -2.07 -3.62
CA ALA A 65 -16.49 -1.88 -3.79
C ALA A 65 -15.70 -3.20 -3.74
N ILE A 66 -16.07 -4.12 -2.85
CA ILE A 66 -15.49 -5.47 -2.79
C ILE A 66 -15.75 -6.21 -4.10
N GLY A 67 -17.00 -6.23 -4.58
CA GLY A 67 -17.35 -6.89 -5.83
C GLY A 67 -16.54 -6.36 -7.01
N ALA A 68 -16.44 -5.04 -7.14
CA ALA A 68 -15.65 -4.39 -8.19
C ALA A 68 -14.15 -4.73 -8.07
N ALA A 69 -13.58 -4.70 -6.87
CA ALA A 69 -12.16 -4.97 -6.65
C ALA A 69 -11.79 -6.44 -6.92
N LEU A 70 -12.68 -7.38 -6.62
CA LEU A 70 -12.45 -8.81 -6.86
C LEU A 70 -12.66 -9.22 -8.32
N ALA A 71 -13.53 -8.49 -9.05
CA ALA A 71 -13.80 -8.72 -10.47
C ALA A 71 -12.76 -8.06 -11.39
N ALA A 72 -12.11 -6.98 -10.94
CA ALA A 72 -11.06 -6.33 -11.71
C ALA A 72 -9.83 -7.25 -11.85
N PRO A 73 -9.21 -7.31 -13.05
CA PRO A 73 -7.93 -7.99 -13.19
C PRO A 73 -6.87 -7.30 -12.32
N ILE A 74 -5.99 -8.10 -11.72
CA ILE A 74 -4.81 -7.54 -11.04
C ILE A 74 -3.89 -6.98 -12.13
N ASP A 75 -3.70 -5.68 -12.12
CA ASP A 75 -2.78 -4.99 -13.02
C ASP A 75 -1.33 -5.25 -12.59
N SER A 76 -0.79 -6.38 -13.04
CA SER A 76 0.59 -6.80 -12.74
C SER A 76 1.63 -5.86 -13.33
N ASP A 77 1.26 -5.16 -14.40
CA ASP A 77 2.15 -4.28 -15.16
C ASP A 77 2.11 -2.84 -14.65
N ARG A 78 1.22 -2.54 -13.69
CA ARG A 78 1.20 -1.24 -13.02
C ARG A 78 2.61 -0.91 -12.49
N PRO A 79 3.19 0.23 -12.92
CA PRO A 79 4.45 0.68 -12.36
C PRO A 79 4.24 1.05 -10.89
N ALA A 80 5.20 0.69 -10.05
CA ALA A 80 5.23 1.20 -8.68
C ALA A 80 5.39 2.73 -8.72
N PRO A 81 4.88 3.47 -7.72
CA PRO A 81 5.14 4.90 -7.59
C PRO A 81 6.63 5.21 -7.66
N ALA A 82 6.97 6.40 -8.12
CA ALA A 82 8.37 6.78 -8.31
C ALA A 82 9.18 6.60 -7.00
N LEU A 83 10.38 6.00 -7.12
CA LEU A 83 11.30 5.68 -6.02
C LEU A 83 10.83 4.58 -5.04
N TRP A 84 9.71 3.89 -5.31
CA TRP A 84 9.26 2.73 -4.52
C TRP A 84 9.93 1.44 -5.00
N ASP A 85 11.25 1.47 -5.09
CA ASP A 85 12.12 0.42 -5.64
C ASP A 85 12.89 -0.37 -4.56
N GLY A 86 12.57 -0.13 -3.28
CA GLY A 86 13.26 -0.75 -2.14
C GLY A 86 14.63 -0.14 -1.80
N ASN A 87 15.11 0.86 -2.53
CA ASN A 87 16.48 1.41 -2.36
C ASN A 87 16.57 2.60 -1.41
N THR A 88 15.51 2.92 -0.66
CA THR A 88 15.45 4.11 0.22
C THR A 88 16.58 4.13 1.25
N ALA A 89 16.86 3.01 1.92
CA ALA A 89 17.91 2.95 2.95
C ALA A 89 19.30 3.29 2.38
N ALA A 90 19.64 2.74 1.21
CA ALA A 90 20.91 3.02 0.53
C ALA A 90 21.02 4.49 0.13
N ARG A 91 19.95 5.09 -0.42
CA ARG A 91 19.91 6.51 -0.79
C ARG A 91 20.08 7.42 0.42
N VAL A 92 19.44 7.11 1.54
CA VAL A 92 19.56 7.88 2.78
C VAL A 92 20.99 7.78 3.34
N ALA A 93 21.55 6.58 3.43
CA ALA A 93 22.92 6.38 3.90
C ALA A 93 23.95 7.15 3.05
N ALA A 94 23.81 7.11 1.72
CA ALA A 94 24.67 7.88 0.82
C ALA A 94 24.52 9.40 1.02
N SER A 95 23.30 9.90 1.18
CA SER A 95 23.03 11.32 1.47
C SER A 95 23.69 11.79 2.76
N LEU A 96 23.63 10.99 3.82
CA LEU A 96 24.28 11.30 5.10
C LEU A 96 25.81 11.33 4.95
N LYS A 97 26.40 10.33 4.29
CA LYS A 97 27.85 10.27 4.05
C LYS A 97 28.36 11.49 3.28
N ASN A 98 27.63 11.91 2.25
CA ASN A 98 27.98 13.08 1.44
C ASN A 98 27.94 14.37 2.26
N ARG A 99 26.97 14.53 3.17
CA ARG A 99 26.84 15.71 4.04
C ARG A 99 27.85 15.78 5.17
N MET A 100 28.37 14.64 5.62
CA MET A 100 29.42 14.58 6.63
C MET A 100 30.82 14.81 6.06
N SER A 101 30.98 14.64 4.74
CA SER A 101 32.25 14.82 4.04
C SER A 101 32.39 16.22 3.41
N ALA A 102 31.36 17.05 3.53
CA ALA A 102 31.30 18.45 3.10
C ALA A 102 31.45 19.36 4.33
#